data_AF-A0A840NMT2-F1
#
_entry.id   AF-A0A840NMT2-F1
#
_cell.length_a   1.000
_cell.length_b   1.000
_cell.length_c   1.000
_cell.angle_alpha   90.00
_cell.angle_beta   90.00
_cell.angle_gamma   90.00
#
_symmetry.space_group_name_H-M   'P 1'
#
loop_
_entity.id
_entity.type
_entity.pdbx_description
1 polymer ?
#
loop_
_entity_poly.entity_id
_entity_poly.type
_entity_poly.pdbx_seq_one_letter_code
_entity_poly.pdbx_strand_id
1 'polypeptide(L)'
;MLTEAYPEQLDINHLVLLDHSVLHTAELGGPPNIHPSHALHAGELGVRRANVDEGLQVMLRAGLIDMRASSTGICYEAGDEAHSFISSLTSNHIAELRNRSQWVVEQFGTLSEEQIRRQTAAIVVSRPENGDTSGSKKEAGTWRG
;
A
#
# COMPACT_ATOMS: atom_id res chain seq x y z
N MET A 1 5.49 5.49 7.59
CA MET A 1 4.30 6.28 7.18
C MET A 1 3.79 7.16 8.29
N LEU A 2 3.27 6.61 9.39
CA LEU A 2 2.76 7.43 10.51
C LEU A 2 3.82 8.40 11.07
N THR A 3 5.08 7.98 11.19
CA THR A 3 6.20 8.88 11.58
C THR A 3 6.44 10.01 10.59
N GLU A 4 6.22 9.75 9.29
CA GLU A 4 6.41 10.75 8.22
C GLU A 4 5.18 11.66 8.08
N ALA A 5 4.00 11.22 8.53
CA ALA A 5 2.76 11.99 8.55
C ALA A 5 2.60 12.84 9.81
N TYR A 6 3.36 12.53 10.87
CA TYR A 6 3.24 13.21 12.16
C TYR A 6 3.39 14.74 12.03
N PRO A 7 2.50 15.56 12.63
CA PRO A 7 1.50 15.20 13.65
C PRO A 7 0.12 14.79 13.12
N GLU A 8 -0.05 14.58 11.82
CA GLU A 8 -1.34 14.20 11.24
C GLU A 8 -1.75 12.77 11.63
N GLN A 9 -3.06 12.60 11.82
CA GLN A 9 -3.67 11.32 12.16
C GLN A 9 -4.29 10.69 10.91
N LEU A 10 -4.02 9.41 10.69
CA LEU A 10 -4.47 8.70 9.50
C LEU A 10 -5.46 7.60 9.87
N ASP A 11 -6.57 7.51 9.13
CA ASP A 11 -7.49 6.39 9.27
C ASP A 11 -6.98 5.14 8.53
N ILE A 12 -7.67 4.01 8.73
CA ILE A 12 -7.30 2.75 8.08
C ILE A 12 -7.36 2.83 6.53
N ASN A 13 -8.25 3.63 5.97
CA ASN A 13 -8.36 3.79 4.53
C ASN A 13 -7.18 4.59 3.97
N HIS A 14 -6.75 5.65 4.65
CA HIS A 14 -5.49 6.33 4.33
C HIS A 14 -4.34 5.34 4.36
N LEU A 15 -4.18 4.58 5.46
CA LEU A 15 -3.06 3.67 5.62
C LEU A 15 -3.01 2.58 4.55
N VAL A 16 -4.16 2.01 4.18
CA VAL A 16 -4.24 1.02 3.08
C VAL A 16 -3.88 1.65 1.73
N LEU A 17 -4.36 2.86 1.46
CA LEU A 17 -4.02 3.57 0.22
C LEU A 17 -2.53 3.89 0.16
N LEU A 18 -1.96 4.45 1.23
CA LEU A 18 -0.55 4.81 1.29
C LEU A 18 0.33 3.57 1.19
N ASP A 19 0.01 2.51 1.92
CA ASP A 19 0.72 1.23 1.85
C ASP A 19 0.72 0.73 0.41
N HIS A 20 -0.43 0.72 -0.28
CA HIS A 20 -0.47 0.44 -1.72
C HIS A 20 0.48 1.35 -2.53
N SER A 21 0.30 2.66 -2.43
CA SER A 21 1.04 3.65 -3.20
C SER A 21 2.56 3.55 -3.03
N VAL A 22 3.08 3.12 -1.88
CA VAL A 22 4.54 3.03 -1.63
C VAL A 22 5.23 1.96 -2.48
N LEU A 23 4.49 0.96 -2.95
CA LEU A 23 5.02 -0.07 -3.84
C LEU A 23 4.97 0.35 -5.32
N HIS A 24 4.07 1.26 -5.66
CA HIS A 24 3.78 1.71 -7.02
C HIS A 24 4.16 3.18 -7.27
N THR A 25 5.16 3.69 -6.55
CA THR A 25 5.53 5.11 -6.60
C THR A 25 5.88 5.58 -8.01
N ALA A 26 6.51 4.75 -8.85
CA ALA A 26 6.87 5.13 -10.21
C ALA A 26 5.64 5.30 -11.11
N GLU A 27 4.63 4.45 -10.93
CA GLU A 27 3.35 4.51 -11.65
C GLU A 27 2.55 5.77 -11.25
N LEU A 28 2.85 6.33 -10.08
CA LEU A 28 2.25 7.56 -9.54
C LEU A 28 3.09 8.82 -9.80
N GLY A 29 4.17 8.72 -10.58
CA GLY A 29 5.06 9.85 -10.90
C GLY A 29 6.11 10.18 -9.82
N GLY A 30 6.34 9.26 -8.89
CA GLY A 30 7.33 9.35 -7.81
C GLY A 30 8.61 8.55 -8.06
N PRO A 31 9.38 8.23 -6.99
CA PRO A 31 10.60 7.43 -7.07
C PRO A 31 10.39 6.04 -7.69
N PRO A 32 11.45 5.34 -8.14
CA PRO A 32 11.33 3.99 -8.70
C PRO A 32 10.61 3.02 -7.77
N ASN A 33 9.77 2.11 -8.29
CA ASN A 33 9.09 1.08 -7.50
C ASN A 33 10.11 0.26 -6.67
N ILE A 34 9.67 -0.27 -5.53
CA ILE A 34 10.52 -1.11 -4.65
C ILE A 34 10.90 -2.43 -5.34
N HIS A 35 9.99 -2.98 -6.14
CA HIS A 35 10.20 -4.18 -6.94
C HIS A 35 9.71 -3.96 -8.38
N PRO A 36 10.31 -4.63 -9.39
CA PRO A 36 9.76 -4.66 -10.73
C PRO A 36 8.34 -5.27 -10.67
N SER A 37 7.37 -4.55 -11.24
CA SER A 37 5.94 -4.80 -11.10
C SER A 37 5.59 -6.27 -11.44
N HIS A 38 5.06 -7.01 -10.47
CA HIS A 38 4.45 -8.33 -10.71
C HIS A 38 2.94 -8.13 -10.89
N ALA A 39 2.38 -8.74 -11.93
CA ALA A 39 0.97 -8.61 -12.28
C ALA A 39 0.07 -9.41 -11.33
N LEU A 40 -0.32 -8.85 -10.18
CA LEU A 40 -1.41 -9.43 -9.36
C LEU A 40 -2.26 -8.41 -8.57
N HIS A 41 -2.56 -7.26 -9.16
CA HIS A 41 -3.15 -6.10 -8.47
C HIS A 41 -4.61 -6.24 -7.97
N ALA A 42 -5.43 -7.18 -8.48
CA ALA A 42 -6.88 -7.18 -8.23
C ALA A 42 -7.34 -7.77 -6.88
N GLY A 43 -6.49 -8.52 -6.18
CA GLY A 43 -6.77 -9.06 -4.83
C GLY A 43 -5.97 -8.37 -3.72
N GLU A 44 -5.03 -7.51 -4.09
CA GLU A 44 -4.05 -6.94 -3.17
C GLU A 44 -4.70 -6.05 -2.12
N LEU A 45 -5.57 -5.11 -2.49
CA LEU A 45 -6.12 -4.16 -1.52
C LEU A 45 -6.92 -4.82 -0.37
N GLY A 46 -7.64 -5.92 -0.66
CA GLY A 46 -8.38 -6.66 0.36
C GLY A 46 -7.46 -7.42 1.33
N VAL A 47 -6.49 -8.17 0.78
CA VAL A 47 -5.45 -8.85 1.58
C VAL A 47 -4.59 -7.84 2.34
N ARG A 48 -4.31 -6.70 1.71
CA ARG A 48 -3.52 -5.61 2.25
C ARG A 48 -4.22 -4.92 3.41
N ARG A 49 -5.53 -4.72 3.33
CA ARG A 49 -6.29 -4.21 4.48
C ARG A 49 -6.18 -5.13 5.69
N ALA A 50 -6.34 -6.44 5.51
CA ALA A 50 -6.16 -7.39 6.60
C ALA A 50 -4.73 -7.35 7.18
N ASN A 51 -3.71 -7.32 6.32
CA ASN A 51 -2.32 -7.22 6.74
C ASN A 51 -2.01 -5.89 7.46
N VAL A 52 -2.58 -4.77 7.00
CA VAL A 52 -2.44 -3.46 7.64
C VAL A 52 -3.12 -3.50 9.01
N ASP A 53 -4.34 -4.02 9.12
CA ASP A 53 -5.04 -4.15 10.39
C ASP A 53 -4.24 -5.01 11.39
N GLU A 54 -3.72 -6.16 10.98
CA GLU A 54 -2.87 -7.02 11.81
C GLU A 54 -1.57 -6.30 12.22
N GLY A 55 -0.94 -5.59 11.29
CA GLY A 55 0.26 -4.79 11.54
C GLY A 55 0.01 -3.68 12.57
N LEU A 56 -1.13 -2.99 12.48
CA LEU A 56 -1.54 -1.97 13.45
C LEU A 56 -1.69 -2.56 14.86
N GLN A 57 -2.27 -3.75 14.98
CA GLN A 57 -2.39 -4.43 16.28
C GLN A 57 -1.02 -4.73 16.89
N VAL A 58 -0.04 -5.16 16.08
CA VAL A 58 1.32 -5.42 16.54
C VAL A 58 2.01 -4.11 16.97
N MET A 59 1.91 -3.06 16.14
CA MET A 59 2.52 -1.76 16.42
C MET A 59 1.93 -1.08 17.66
N LEU A 60 0.61 -1.20 17.89
CA LEU A 60 -0.05 -0.71 19.12
C LEU A 60 0.51 -1.39 20.36
N ARG A 61 0.60 -2.72 20.34
CA ARG A 61 1.13 -3.50 21.48
C ARG A 61 2.60 -3.19 21.77
N ALA A 62 3.35 -2.79 20.74
CA ALA A 62 4.75 -2.39 20.85
C ALA A 62 4.93 -0.91 21.24
N GLY A 63 3.86 -0.11 21.37
CA GLY A 63 3.95 1.33 21.66
C GLY A 63 4.49 2.17 20.51
N LEU A 64 4.53 1.64 19.29
CA LEU A 64 5.05 2.34 18.11
C LEU A 64 4.01 3.25 17.46
N ILE A 65 2.73 3.02 17.74
CA ILE A 65 1.64 3.86 17.25
C ILE A 65 0.63 4.07 18.37
N ASP A 66 -0.10 5.18 18.30
CA ASP A 66 -1.23 5.48 19.16
C ASP A 66 -2.54 5.42 18.38
N MET A 67 -3.61 5.01 19.06
CA MET A 67 -4.97 5.03 18.53
C MET A 67 -5.73 6.22 19.11
N ARG A 68 -6.41 6.99 18.25
CA ARG A 68 -7.24 8.14 18.63
C ARG A 68 -8.65 7.99 18.08
N ALA A 69 -9.64 8.32 18.90
CA ALA A 69 -11.02 8.46 18.45
C ALA A 69 -11.20 9.82 17.78
N SER A 70 -11.82 9.84 16.62
CA SER A 70 -12.18 11.04 15.86
C SER A 70 -13.69 11.10 15.62
N SER A 71 -14.16 12.20 15.04
CA SER A 71 -15.58 12.33 14.64
C SER A 71 -15.98 11.37 13.52
N THR A 72 -15.02 10.83 12.78
CA THR A 72 -15.25 9.93 11.63
C THR A 72 -14.88 8.47 11.93
N GLY A 73 -14.33 8.18 13.11
CA GLY A 73 -14.01 6.82 13.53
C GLY A 73 -12.71 6.73 14.32
N ILE A 74 -11.84 5.80 13.93
CA ILE A 74 -10.55 5.55 14.56
C ILE A 74 -9.45 6.03 13.63
N CYS A 75 -8.54 6.82 14.18
CA CYS A 75 -7.31 7.24 13.51
C CYS A 75 -6.08 6.76 14.29
N TYR A 76 -4.95 6.73 13.60
CA TYR A 76 -3.66 6.32 14.14
C TYR A 76 -2.64 7.43 13.95
N GLU A 77 -1.71 7.54 14.90
CA GLU A 77 -0.56 8.45 14.84
C GLU A 77 0.72 7.74 15.28
N ALA A 78 1.87 8.32 14.98
CA ALA A 78 3.14 7.80 15.49
C ALA A 78 3.19 7.93 17.01
N GLY A 79 3.52 6.83 17.70
CA GLY A 79 3.76 6.84 19.15
C GLY A 79 5.15 7.40 19.48
N ASP A 80 5.38 7.66 20.76
CA ASP A 80 6.64 8.26 21.25
C ASP A 80 7.89 7.44 20.87
N GLU A 81 7.77 6.11 20.85
CA GLU A 81 8.88 5.20 20.52
C GLU A 81 9.10 5.04 19.01
N ALA A 82 8.18 5.53 18.17
CA ALA A 82 8.20 5.30 16.73
C ALA A 82 9.46 5.86 16.07
N HIS A 83 9.81 7.11 16.40
CA HIS A 83 10.95 7.77 15.78
C HIS A 83 12.28 7.08 16.14
N SER A 84 12.45 6.74 17.42
CA SER A 84 13.63 6.01 17.91
C SER A 84 13.75 4.63 17.27
N PHE A 85 12.65 3.88 17.21
CA PHE A 85 12.60 2.57 16.58
C PHE A 85 12.99 2.63 15.11
N ILE A 86 12.36 3.51 14.32
CA ILE A 86 12.64 3.61 12.89
C ILE A 86 14.07 4.10 12.64
N SER A 87 14.58 5.04 13.44
CA SER A 87 15.97 5.52 13.33
C SER A 87 17.01 4.46 13.70
N SER A 88 16.64 3.44 14.48
CA SER A 88 17.52 2.30 14.78
C SER A 88 17.71 1.34 13.59
N LEU A 89 16.84 1.41 12.58
CA LEU A 89 16.90 0.56 11.39
C LEU A 89 17.84 1.19 10.35
N THR A 90 19.01 0.60 10.15
CA THR A 90 20.13 1.23 9.40
C THR A 90 20.43 0.62 8.04
N SER A 91 19.53 -0.17 7.45
CA SER A 91 19.77 -0.75 6.13
C SER A 91 19.43 0.23 4.99
N ASN A 92 20.14 0.11 3.87
CA ASN A 92 19.83 0.88 2.65
C ASN A 92 18.38 0.67 2.20
N HIS A 93 17.86 -0.56 2.33
CA HIS A 93 16.48 -0.89 2.02
C HIS A 93 15.48 -0.10 2.87
N ILE A 94 15.75 0.07 4.17
CA ILE A 94 14.88 0.86 5.04
C ILE A 94 14.97 2.34 4.70
N ALA A 95 16.16 2.89 4.42
CA ALA A 95 16.31 4.28 4.01
C ALA A 95 15.50 4.58 2.72
N GLU A 96 15.58 3.67 1.77
CA GLU A 96 14.83 3.70 0.52
C GLU A 96 13.31 3.61 0.70
N LEU A 97 12.84 2.74 1.60
CA LEU A 97 11.43 2.61 1.94
C LEU A 97 10.92 3.87 2.67
N ARG A 98 11.74 4.48 3.54
CA ARG A 98 11.40 5.74 4.22
C ARG A 98 11.26 6.89 3.23
N ASN A 99 12.18 7.04 2.28
CA ASN A 99 12.11 8.07 1.25
C ASN A 99 10.79 7.98 0.44
N ARG A 100 10.42 6.76 0.03
CA ARG A 100 9.15 6.53 -0.67
C ARG A 100 7.94 6.78 0.23
N SER A 101 8.00 6.34 1.48
CA SER A 101 6.93 6.57 2.46
C SER A 101 6.68 8.06 2.68
N GLN A 102 7.75 8.85 2.80
CA GLN A 102 7.68 10.30 2.91
C GLN A 102 7.01 10.90 1.67
N TRP A 103 7.49 10.54 0.47
CA TRP A 103 6.90 11.03 -0.78
C TRP A 103 5.40 10.71 -0.89
N VAL A 104 5.01 9.47 -0.59
CA VAL A 104 3.60 9.03 -0.62
C VAL A 104 2.73 9.79 0.37
N VAL A 105 3.24 10.04 1.59
CA VAL A 105 2.55 10.84 2.60
C VAL A 105 2.39 12.29 2.14
N GLU A 106 3.44 12.89 1.55
CA GLU A 106 3.37 14.26 1.01
C GLU A 106 2.34 14.38 -0.12
N GLN A 107 2.20 13.36 -0.97
CA GLN A 107 1.24 13.39 -2.08
C GLN A 107 -0.20 13.08 -1.68
N PHE A 108 -0.39 12.12 -0.75
CA PHE A 108 -1.70 11.51 -0.52
C PHE A 108 -2.16 11.52 0.94
N GLY A 109 -1.32 11.96 1.88
CA GLY A 109 -1.63 11.94 3.31
C GLY A 109 -2.76 12.88 3.72
N THR A 110 -3.02 13.94 2.94
CA THR A 110 -4.05 14.96 3.22
C THR A 110 -5.32 14.78 2.38
N LEU A 111 -5.45 13.65 1.67
CA LEU A 111 -6.66 13.38 0.91
C LEU A 111 -7.88 13.27 1.83
N SER A 112 -8.98 13.91 1.42
CA SER A 112 -10.29 13.70 2.04
C SER A 112 -10.79 12.28 1.79
N GLU A 113 -11.73 11.81 2.61
CA GLU A 113 -12.36 10.50 2.47
C GLU A 113 -12.91 10.25 1.06
N GLU A 114 -13.53 11.27 0.44
CA GLU A 114 -14.05 11.18 -0.93
C GLU A 114 -12.92 11.04 -1.97
N GLN A 115 -11.77 11.67 -1.74
CA GLN A 115 -10.61 11.52 -2.61
C GLN A 115 -9.98 10.14 -2.45
N ILE A 116 -9.84 9.62 -1.22
CA ILE A 116 -9.35 8.27 -0.96
C ILE A 116 -10.23 7.26 -1.68
N ARG A 117 -11.56 7.33 -1.47
CA ARG A 117 -12.52 6.42 -2.11
C ARG A 117 -12.38 6.41 -3.63
N ARG A 118 -12.22 7.58 -4.25
CA ARG A 118 -12.01 7.70 -5.70
C ARG A 118 -10.67 7.09 -6.15
N GLN A 119 -9.58 7.33 -5.42
CA GLN A 119 -8.27 6.74 -5.71
C GLN A 119 -8.29 5.22 -5.60
N THR A 120 -8.83 4.70 -4.49
CA THR A 120 -8.98 3.25 -4.28
C THR A 120 -9.84 2.61 -5.36
N ALA A 121 -10.95 3.25 -5.75
CA ALA A 121 -11.79 2.75 -6.85
C ALA A 121 -11.07 2.75 -8.20
N ALA A 122 -10.27 3.79 -8.50
CA ALA A 122 -9.48 3.85 -9.73
C ALA A 122 -8.45 2.71 -9.83
N ILE A 123 -7.81 2.35 -8.72
CA ILE A 123 -6.88 1.21 -8.62
C ILE A 123 -7.60 -0.11 -8.92
N VAL A 124 -8.84 -0.27 -8.44
CA VAL A 124 -9.65 -1.47 -8.72
C VAL A 124 -10.11 -1.53 -10.19
N VAL A 125 -10.33 -0.36 -10.83
CA VAL A 125 -10.90 -0.25 -12.18
C VAL A 125 -9.85 -0.29 -13.30
N SER A 126 -8.57 0.01 -13.05
CA SER A 126 -7.46 0.00 -14.03
C SER A 126 -7.05 -1.38 -14.57
N ARG A 127 -8.03 -2.29 -14.68
CA ARG A 127 -8.01 -3.60 -15.34
C ARG A 127 -7.51 -3.50 -16.79
N PRO A 128 -6.41 -4.19 -17.18
CA PRO A 128 -6.25 -4.59 -18.56
C PRO A 128 -7.13 -5.82 -18.81
N GLU A 129 -8.06 -5.73 -19.77
CA GLU A 129 -8.70 -6.90 -20.36
C GLU A 129 -7.70 -7.67 -21.21
N ASN A 130 -6.81 -8.44 -20.59
CA ASN A 130 -6.05 -9.46 -21.30
C ASN A 130 -6.30 -10.81 -20.62
N GLY A 131 -7.55 -11.26 -20.75
CA GLY A 131 -7.87 -12.67 -20.70
C GLY A 131 -7.36 -13.32 -21.98
N ASP A 132 -6.21 -13.96 -21.87
CA ASP A 132 -5.64 -14.78 -22.93
C ASP A 132 -6.60 -15.95 -23.24
N THR A 133 -7.36 -15.83 -24.31
CA THR A 133 -8.04 -16.96 -24.96
C THR A 133 -7.55 -17.09 -26.39
N SER A 134 -6.25 -17.31 -26.58
CA SER A 134 -5.79 -18.03 -27.77
C SER A 134 -6.06 -19.52 -27.53
N GLY A 135 -7.24 -19.98 -27.96
CA GLY A 135 -7.58 -21.39 -28.02
C GLY A 135 -6.55 -22.12 -28.86
N SER A 136 -5.73 -22.94 -28.20
CA SER A 136 -4.85 -23.91 -28.85
C SER A 136 -5.70 -24.80 -29.75
N LYS A 137 -5.61 -24.55 -31.05
CA LYS A 137 -6.16 -25.37 -32.11
C LYS A 137 -5.47 -26.72 -32.01
N LYS A 138 -6.18 -27.73 -31.51
CA LYS A 138 -5.72 -29.13 -31.50
C LYS A 138 -5.35 -29.52 -32.93
N GLU A 139 -4.05 -29.66 -33.19
CA GLU A 139 -3.57 -30.34 -34.38
C GLU A 139 -3.91 -31.83 -34.25
N ALA A 140 -4.80 -32.28 -35.13
CA ALA A 140 -5.12 -33.69 -35.30
C ALA A 140 -3.90 -34.41 -35.90
N GLY A 141 -3.12 -35.05 -35.04
CA GLY A 141 -2.10 -36.01 -35.45
C GLY A 141 -2.75 -37.24 -36.06
N THR A 142 -2.71 -37.33 -37.38
CA THR A 142 -3.01 -38.51 -38.19
C THR A 142 -2.16 -39.69 -37.75
N TRP A 143 -2.77 -40.71 -37.16
CA TRP A 143 -2.16 -42.03 -36.98
C TRP A 143 -2.37 -42.85 -38.27
N ARG A 144 -1.29 -43.15 -38.99
CA ARG A 144 -1.13 -44.33 -39.86
C ARG A 144 0.14 -45.02 -39.34
N GLY A 145 0.15 -46.32 -39.05
CA GLY A 145 -0.30 -47.41 -39.91
C GLY A 145 0.88 -47.84 -40.73
#